data_AF-A0A345HPL2-F1
#
_entry.id   AF-A0A345HPL2-F1
#
_cell.length_a   1.000
_cell.length_b   1.000
_cell.length_c   1.000
_cell.angle_alpha   90.00
_cell.angle_beta   90.00
_cell.angle_gamma   90.00
#
_symmetry.space_group_name_H-M   'P 1'
#
loop_
_entity.id
_entity.type
_entity.pdbx_description
1 polymer ?
#
loop_
_entity_poly.entity_id
_entity_poly.type
_entity_poly.pdbx_seq_one_letter_code
_entity_poly.pdbx_strand_id
1 'polypeptide(L)'
;MSDTGTQTADAVRTGTIVGVGNADRSIGQLVAAATAEMSALVHDEIALAKAEVRQDVKRGIMGSAAAVIAGVFALFSLPVLSFAAAYGIHNLGLGLAWSFLIVGVAFLLLAGVLILLALRKFKKVKPPEKSIASAKETAAILQNVKPHPRETGESLKSVTRSTV
;
A
#
# COMPACT_ATOMS: atom_id res chain seq x y z
N MET A 1 -71.58 -20.70 -20.58
CA MET A 1 -71.31 -19.40 -21.21
C MET A 1 -70.46 -18.60 -20.22
N SER A 2 -69.15 -18.54 -20.44
CA SER A 2 -68.42 -17.35 -20.95
C SER A 2 -68.09 -16.41 -19.77
N ASP A 3 -66.85 -16.18 -19.35
CA ASP A 3 -65.70 -15.76 -20.16
C ASP A 3 -64.37 -16.22 -19.58
N THR A 4 -63.61 -16.93 -20.41
CA THR A 4 -62.18 -17.28 -20.22
C THR A 4 -61.34 -16.43 -21.18
N GLY A 5 -61.51 -15.10 -21.13
CA GLY A 5 -61.05 -14.20 -22.20
C GLY A 5 -60.03 -13.13 -21.82
N THR A 6 -59.72 -12.91 -20.53
CA THR A 6 -58.96 -11.72 -20.11
C THR A 6 -57.57 -11.99 -19.52
N GLN A 7 -57.11 -13.25 -19.50
CA GLN A 7 -55.81 -13.60 -18.92
C GLN A 7 -54.63 -13.58 -19.92
N THR A 8 -54.89 -13.33 -21.21
CA THR A 8 -53.86 -13.38 -22.27
C THR A 8 -53.28 -12.02 -22.66
N ALA A 9 -53.80 -10.90 -22.13
CA ALA A 9 -53.42 -9.57 -22.58
C ALA A 9 -52.29 -8.91 -21.77
N ASP A 10 -51.93 -9.42 -20.58
CA ASP A 10 -50.95 -8.74 -19.70
C ASP A 10 -49.56 -9.41 -19.63
N ALA A 11 -49.41 -10.61 -20.21
CA ALA A 11 -48.11 -11.30 -20.28
C ALA A 11 -47.15 -10.69 -21.33
N VAL A 12 -47.64 -9.82 -22.22
CA VAL A 12 -46.87 -9.23 -23.33
C VAL A 12 -46.06 -8.00 -22.89
N ARG A 13 -46.36 -7.40 -21.72
CA ARG A 13 -45.68 -6.20 -21.22
C ARG A 13 -44.52 -6.45 -20.25
N THR A 14 -44.33 -7.68 -19.79
CA THR A 14 -43.14 -8.00 -19.02
C THR A 14 -42.09 -8.51 -20.00
N GLY A 15 -41.14 -7.62 -20.34
CA GLY A 15 -39.89 -7.93 -21.04
C GLY A 15 -39.02 -8.86 -20.20
N THR A 16 -39.56 -10.04 -19.90
CA THR A 16 -38.90 -11.11 -19.21
C THR A 16 -37.98 -11.74 -20.23
N ILE A 17 -36.72 -11.35 -20.16
CA ILE A 17 -35.59 -12.09 -20.72
C ILE A 17 -35.46 -13.44 -19.97
N VAL A 18 -36.47 -14.31 -20.06
CA VAL A 18 -36.34 -15.71 -19.64
C VAL A 18 -35.67 -16.46 -20.78
N GLY A 19 -34.34 -16.59 -20.63
CA GLY A 19 -33.58 -17.70 -21.19
C GLY A 19 -33.06 -17.51 -22.60
N VAL A 20 -31.77 -17.14 -22.70
CA VAL A 20 -30.90 -17.69 -23.74
C VAL A 20 -29.61 -18.18 -23.06
N GLY A 21 -29.43 -19.50 -23.00
CA GLY A 21 -28.11 -20.13 -22.94
C GLY A 21 -27.64 -20.71 -21.60
N ASN A 22 -28.29 -21.77 -21.10
CA ASN A 22 -27.66 -22.68 -20.12
C ASN A 22 -27.27 -24.06 -20.69
N ALA A 23 -27.34 -24.26 -22.02
CA ALA A 23 -26.94 -25.50 -22.67
C ALA A 23 -25.68 -25.39 -23.56
N ASP A 24 -25.20 -24.18 -23.90
CA ASP A 24 -24.03 -23.98 -24.77
C ASP A 24 -23.18 -22.78 -24.35
N ARG A 25 -22.98 -22.54 -23.04
CA ARG A 25 -21.85 -21.69 -22.65
C ARG A 25 -20.59 -22.47 -23.01
N SER A 26 -19.92 -22.04 -24.07
CA SER A 26 -18.69 -22.71 -24.50
C SER A 26 -17.71 -22.72 -23.34
N ILE A 27 -16.89 -23.77 -23.24
CA ILE A 27 -15.83 -23.85 -22.22
C ILE A 27 -14.97 -22.58 -22.22
N GLY A 28 -14.80 -21.93 -23.39
CA GLY A 28 -14.15 -20.63 -23.51
C GLY A 28 -14.86 -19.50 -22.76
N GLN A 29 -16.19 -19.45 -22.76
CA GLN A 29 -16.96 -18.44 -22.01
C GLN A 29 -16.94 -18.69 -20.50
N LEU A 30 -16.92 -19.96 -20.06
CA LEU A 30 -16.80 -20.29 -18.63
C LEU A 30 -15.41 -19.94 -18.09
N VAL A 31 -14.35 -20.26 -18.85
CA VAL A 31 -12.97 -19.90 -18.49
C VAL A 31 -12.79 -18.38 -18.52
N ALA A 32 -13.35 -17.68 -19.51
CA ALA A 32 -13.30 -16.22 -19.57
C ALA A 32 -14.00 -15.58 -18.37
N ALA A 33 -15.18 -16.06 -17.97
CA ALA A 33 -15.90 -15.58 -16.79
C ALA A 33 -15.12 -15.84 -15.50
N ALA A 34 -14.59 -17.05 -15.29
CA ALA A 34 -13.79 -17.38 -14.12
C ALA A 34 -12.49 -16.55 -14.02
N THR A 35 -11.85 -16.26 -15.17
CA THR A 35 -10.66 -15.40 -15.22
C THR A 35 -11.00 -13.94 -14.91
N ALA A 36 -12.17 -13.46 -15.36
CA ALA A 36 -12.66 -12.13 -15.03
C ALA A 36 -12.97 -11.98 -13.54
N GLU A 37 -13.59 -12.97 -12.91
CA GLU A 37 -13.83 -12.99 -11.45
C GLU A 37 -12.53 -13.02 -10.64
N MET A 38 -11.56 -13.85 -11.05
CA MET A 38 -10.23 -13.83 -10.42
C MET A 38 -9.53 -12.47 -10.58
N SER A 39 -9.66 -11.83 -11.74
CA SER A 39 -9.10 -10.50 -11.98
C SER A 39 -9.77 -9.44 -11.10
N ALA A 40 -11.08 -9.54 -10.89
CA ALA A 40 -11.81 -8.67 -9.98
C ALA A 40 -11.34 -8.85 -8.52
N LEU A 41 -11.17 -10.10 -8.07
CA LEU A 41 -10.71 -10.39 -6.71
C LEU A 41 -9.29 -9.83 -6.44
N VAL A 42 -8.38 -9.98 -7.40
CA VAL A 42 -7.03 -9.40 -7.31
C VAL A 42 -7.08 -7.88 -7.28
N HIS A 43 -7.95 -7.26 -8.08
CA HIS A 43 -8.14 -5.81 -8.05
C HIS A 43 -8.63 -5.33 -6.69
N ASP A 44 -9.59 -6.05 -6.09
CA ASP A 44 -10.15 -5.73 -4.79
C ASP A 44 -9.11 -5.88 -3.67
N GLU A 45 -8.29 -6.94 -3.69
CA GLU A 45 -7.21 -7.14 -2.72
C GLU A 45 -6.16 -6.01 -2.82
N ILE A 46 -5.82 -5.58 -4.04
CA ILE A 46 -4.93 -4.43 -4.27
C ILE A 46 -5.60 -3.14 -3.77
N ALA A 47 -6.89 -2.95 -4.01
CA ALA A 47 -7.63 -1.79 -3.55
C ALA A 47 -7.66 -1.73 -2.01
N LEU A 48 -7.85 -2.88 -1.36
CA LEU A 48 -7.83 -3.02 0.10
C LEU A 48 -6.44 -2.76 0.66
N ALA A 49 -5.40 -3.40 0.13
CA ALA A 49 -4.01 -3.19 0.55
C ALA A 49 -3.61 -1.70 0.38
N LYS A 50 -4.06 -1.05 -0.69
CA LYS A 50 -3.86 0.38 -0.90
C LYS A 50 -4.61 1.23 0.14
N ALA A 51 -5.81 0.82 0.54
CA ALA A 51 -6.56 1.48 1.61
C ALA A 51 -5.87 1.32 2.98
N GLU A 52 -5.36 0.13 3.29
CA GLU A 52 -4.62 -0.16 4.52
C GLU A 52 -3.32 0.65 4.59
N VAL A 53 -2.52 0.66 3.52
CA VAL A 53 -1.31 1.50 3.45
C VAL A 53 -1.65 2.97 3.64
N ARG A 54 -2.74 3.47 3.03
CA ARG A 54 -3.19 4.87 3.24
C ARG A 54 -3.59 5.13 4.70
N GLN A 55 -4.25 4.17 5.33
CA GLN A 55 -4.66 4.27 6.72
C GLN A 55 -3.46 4.24 7.67
N ASP A 56 -2.47 3.41 7.40
CA ASP A 56 -1.22 3.34 8.15
C ASP A 56 -0.38 4.60 7.99
N VAL A 57 -0.30 5.15 6.77
CA VAL A 57 0.32 6.46 6.52
C VAL A 57 -0.41 7.55 7.31
N LYS A 58 -1.74 7.59 7.27
CA LYS A 58 -2.55 8.58 8.02
C LYS A 58 -2.33 8.46 9.53
N ARG A 59 -2.32 7.23 10.06
CA ARG A 59 -2.02 6.95 11.48
C ARG A 59 -0.60 7.36 11.84
N GLY A 60 0.38 7.07 10.98
CA GLY A 60 1.77 7.48 11.15
C GLY A 60 1.91 9.00 11.21
N ILE A 61 1.27 9.72 10.28
CA ILE A 61 1.24 11.19 10.27
C ILE A 61 0.62 11.72 11.57
N MET A 62 -0.58 11.25 11.92
CA MET A 62 -1.27 11.73 13.11
C MET A 62 -0.53 11.39 14.40
N GLY A 63 0.08 10.21 14.48
CA GLY A 63 0.93 9.79 15.60
C GLY A 63 2.24 10.59 15.70
N SER A 64 2.78 11.04 14.57
CA SER A 64 3.97 11.90 14.52
C SER A 64 3.69 13.37 14.80
N ALA A 65 2.44 13.84 14.69
CA ALA A 65 2.09 15.25 14.81
C ALA A 65 2.53 15.85 16.15
N ALA A 66 2.23 15.17 17.26
CA ALA A 66 2.64 15.60 18.60
C ALA A 66 4.17 15.64 18.74
N ALA A 67 4.89 14.68 18.16
CA ALA A 67 6.34 14.63 18.19
C ALA A 67 6.97 15.79 17.40
N VAL A 68 6.41 16.14 16.24
CA VAL A 68 6.86 17.30 15.45
C VAL A 68 6.61 18.59 16.22
N ILE A 69 5.41 18.78 16.78
CA ILE A 69 5.07 19.96 17.58
C ILE A 69 6.00 20.09 18.79
N ALA A 70 6.20 19.00 19.54
CA ALA A 70 7.12 18.95 20.66
C ALA A 70 8.56 19.27 20.23
N GLY A 71 9.00 18.74 19.09
CA GLY A 71 10.32 19.04 18.52
C GLY A 71 10.49 20.52 18.16
N VAL A 72 9.46 21.16 17.60
CA VAL A 72 9.47 22.60 17.33
C VAL A 72 9.57 23.40 18.63
N PHE A 73 8.74 23.12 19.63
CA PHE A 73 8.83 23.81 20.92
C PHE A 73 10.18 23.58 21.62
N ALA A 74 10.73 22.37 21.54
CA ALA A 74 12.06 22.08 22.06
C ALA A 74 13.14 22.89 21.34
N LEU A 75 13.05 23.04 20.02
CA LEU A 75 14.00 23.85 19.24
C LEU A 75 13.90 25.34 19.60
N PHE A 76 12.68 25.89 19.69
CA PHE A 76 12.45 27.30 20.04
C PHE A 76 12.73 27.61 21.51
N SER A 77 12.75 26.63 22.40
CA SER A 77 13.14 26.84 23.80
C SER A 77 14.66 26.91 23.96
N LEU A 78 15.46 26.37 23.04
CA LEU A 78 16.93 26.37 23.15
C LEU A 78 17.54 27.78 23.30
N PRO A 79 17.15 28.81 22.52
CA PRO A 79 17.65 30.16 22.74
C PRO A 79 17.30 30.70 24.13
N VAL A 80 16.05 30.50 24.57
CA VAL A 80 15.58 30.96 25.89
C VAL A 80 16.35 30.28 27.02
N LEU A 81 16.51 28.95 26.96
CA LEU A 81 17.34 28.22 27.91
C LEU A 81 18.82 28.63 27.84
N SER A 82 19.34 28.94 26.65
CA SER A 82 20.73 29.39 26.49
C SER A 82 20.97 30.70 27.23
N PHE A 83 20.07 31.68 27.06
CA PHE A 83 20.12 32.95 27.78
C PHE A 83 20.02 32.72 29.29
N ALA A 84 19.02 31.96 29.73
CA ALA A 84 18.83 31.67 31.15
C ALA A 84 20.06 31.01 31.79
N ALA A 85 20.65 30.01 31.12
CA ALA A 85 21.85 29.33 31.59
C ALA A 85 23.07 30.26 31.59
N ALA A 86 23.27 31.05 30.53
CA ALA A 86 24.40 31.97 30.44
C ALA A 86 24.34 33.06 31.53
N TYR A 87 23.17 33.66 31.77
CA TYR A 87 22.99 34.61 32.87
C TYR A 87 23.13 33.93 34.24
N GLY A 88 22.65 32.70 34.39
CA GLY A 88 22.84 31.92 35.61
C GLY A 88 24.32 31.67 35.94
N ILE A 89 25.12 31.31 34.94
CA ILE A 89 26.59 31.13 35.09
C ILE A 89 27.28 32.47 35.33
N HIS A 90 26.85 33.53 34.65
CA HIS A 90 27.41 34.87 34.83
C HIS A 90 27.27 35.35 36.29
N ASN A 91 26.16 35.05 36.95
CA ASN A 91 25.93 35.38 38.37
C ASN A 91 26.90 34.68 39.33
N LEU A 92 27.68 33.70 38.87
CA LEU A 92 28.77 33.06 39.64
C LEU A 92 30.09 33.84 39.55
N GLY A 93 30.11 35.00 38.89
CA GLY A 93 31.29 35.86 38.74
C GLY A 93 32.07 35.66 37.44
N LEU A 94 31.60 34.78 36.54
CA LEU A 94 32.21 34.56 35.23
C LEU A 94 31.81 35.68 34.26
N GLY A 95 32.70 36.06 33.34
CA GLY A 95 32.36 37.02 32.28
C GLY A 95 31.22 36.51 31.40
N LEU A 96 30.38 37.41 30.89
CA LEU A 96 29.20 37.05 30.09
C LEU A 96 29.58 36.25 28.83
N ALA A 97 30.65 36.66 28.13
CA ALA A 97 31.15 35.96 26.94
C ALA A 97 31.56 34.51 27.24
N TRP A 98 32.28 34.28 28.34
CA TRP A 98 32.70 32.94 28.77
C TRP A 98 31.50 32.07 29.18
N SER A 99 30.48 32.69 29.78
CA SER A 99 29.24 32.00 30.16
C SER A 99 28.50 31.47 28.93
N PHE A 100 28.32 32.28 27.89
CA PHE A 100 27.73 31.83 26.62
C PHE A 100 28.58 30.76 25.93
N LEU A 101 29.91 30.88 25.97
CA LEU A 101 30.80 29.87 25.37
C LEU A 101 30.63 28.51 26.05
N ILE A 102 30.58 28.46 27.38
CA ILE A 102 30.40 27.22 28.15
C ILE A 102 29.04 26.58 27.81
N VAL A 103 27.95 27.36 27.81
CA VAL A 103 26.61 26.85 27.46
C VAL A 103 26.57 26.33 26.02
N GLY A 104 27.16 27.08 25.08
CA GLY A 104 27.24 26.67 23.68
C GLY A 104 27.98 25.34 23.50
N VAL A 105 29.15 25.18 24.14
CA VAL A 105 29.91 23.93 24.13
C VAL A 105 29.11 22.79 24.77
N ALA A 106 28.41 23.04 25.88
CA ALA A 106 27.57 22.04 26.52
C ALA A 106 26.44 21.54 25.59
N PHE A 107 25.80 22.43 24.84
CA PHE A 107 24.79 22.06 23.84
C PHE A 107 25.37 21.31 22.65
N LEU A 108 26.58 21.67 22.19
CA LEU A 108 27.27 20.92 21.13
C LEU A 108 27.61 19.49 21.59
N LEU A 109 28.06 19.31 22.83
CA LEU A 109 28.32 17.99 23.40
C LEU A 109 27.02 17.17 23.50
N LEU A 110 25.95 17.78 24.00
CA LEU A 110 24.63 17.13 24.08
C LEU A 110 24.12 16.72 22.68
N ALA A 111 24.21 17.62 21.70
CA ALA A 111 23.84 17.34 20.32
C ALA A 111 24.67 16.19 19.73
N GLY A 112 25.98 16.17 19.99
CA GLY A 112 26.87 15.08 19.59
C GLY A 112 26.43 13.72 20.16
N VAL A 113 26.09 13.66 21.45
CA VAL A 113 25.58 12.42 22.09
C VAL A 113 24.26 11.99 21.46
N LEU A 114 23.31 12.91 21.26
CA LEU A 114 22.02 12.60 20.66
C LEU A 114 22.16 12.08 19.22
N ILE A 115 23.04 12.68 18.41
CA ILE A 115 23.35 12.20 17.06
C ILE A 115 23.94 10.78 17.11
N LEU A 116 24.89 10.51 18.01
CA LEU A 116 25.46 9.17 18.16
C LEU A 116 24.40 8.12 18.55
N LEU A 117 23.47 8.47 19.44
CA LEU A 117 22.36 7.60 19.81
C LEU A 117 21.39 7.37 18.64
N ALA A 118 21.07 8.42 17.89
CA ALA A 118 20.23 8.34 16.70
C ALA A 118 20.86 7.43 15.64
N LEU A 119 22.14 7.63 15.31
CA LEU A 119 22.88 6.79 14.37
C LEU A 119 22.94 5.33 14.83
N ARG A 120 23.12 5.09 16.14
CA ARG A 120 23.07 3.73 16.71
C ARG A 120 21.69 3.08 16.56
N LYS A 121 20.61 3.84 16.71
CA LYS A 121 19.25 3.31 16.48
C LYS A 121 19.01 3.03 15.00
N PHE A 122 19.38 3.94 14.10
CA PHE A 122 19.19 3.75 12.66
C PHE A 122 20.01 2.57 12.12
N LYS A 123 21.24 2.36 12.59
CA LYS A 123 22.05 1.20 12.22
C LYS A 123 21.44 -0.15 12.63
N LYS A 124 20.55 -0.17 13.62
CA LYS A 124 19.84 -1.39 14.03
C LYS A 124 18.60 -1.69 13.17
N VAL A 125 18.10 -0.70 12.43
CA VAL A 125 16.97 -0.89 11.50
C VAL A 125 17.52 -1.50 10.22
N LYS A 126 17.42 -2.82 10.08
CA LYS A 126 17.75 -3.51 8.83
C LYS A 126 16.62 -3.29 7.82
N PRO A 127 16.91 -3.06 6.53
CA PRO A 127 15.88 -3.08 5.51
C PRO A 127 15.16 -4.44 5.53
N PRO A 128 13.88 -4.52 5.14
CA PRO A 128 13.13 -5.78 5.13
C PRO A 128 13.58 -6.66 3.94
N GLU A 129 14.80 -7.19 4.01
CA GLU A 129 15.47 -7.95 2.94
C GLU A 129 14.64 -9.14 2.49
N LYS A 130 14.01 -9.86 3.43
CA LYS A 130 13.14 -11.01 3.11
C LYS A 130 11.95 -10.60 2.26
N SER A 131 11.26 -9.51 2.61
CA SER A 131 10.11 -9.00 1.87
C SER A 131 10.50 -8.53 0.46
N ILE A 132 11.66 -7.87 0.32
CA ILE A 132 12.18 -7.42 -0.97
C ILE A 132 12.61 -8.61 -1.83
N ALA A 133 13.26 -9.62 -1.25
CA ALA A 133 13.66 -10.83 -1.96
C ALA A 133 12.45 -11.60 -2.48
N SER A 134 11.44 -11.84 -1.63
CA SER A 134 10.20 -12.52 -2.04
C SER A 134 9.47 -11.76 -3.15
N ALA A 135 9.37 -10.43 -3.06
CA ALA A 135 8.74 -9.64 -4.11
C ALA A 135 9.48 -9.71 -5.46
N LYS A 136 10.82 -9.72 -5.43
CA LYS A 136 11.66 -9.85 -6.63
C LYS A 136 11.55 -11.24 -7.26
N GLU A 137 11.52 -12.29 -6.44
CA GLU A 137 11.35 -13.66 -6.91
C GLU A 137 10.01 -13.85 -7.61
N THR A 138 8.92 -13.36 -7.02
CA THR A 138 7.58 -13.40 -7.63
C THR A 138 7.56 -12.65 -8.97
N ALA A 139 8.15 -11.46 -9.04
CA ALA A 139 8.25 -10.71 -10.30
C ALA A 139 9.09 -11.45 -11.35
N ALA A 140 10.17 -12.12 -10.92
CA ALA A 140 11.07 -12.85 -11.81
C ALA A 140 10.44 -14.10 -12.43
N ILE A 141 9.55 -14.77 -11.69
CA ILE A 141 8.79 -15.91 -12.20
C ILE A 141 7.75 -15.43 -13.22
N LEU A 142 7.04 -14.33 -12.94
CA LEU A 142 5.99 -13.80 -13.81
C LEU A 142 6.51 -13.28 -15.16
N GLN A 143 7.69 -12.67 -15.21
CA GLN A 143 8.30 -12.20 -16.48
C GLN A 143 8.76 -13.34 -17.41
N ASN A 144 9.06 -14.52 -16.85
CA ASN A 144 9.54 -15.67 -17.63
C ASN A 144 8.41 -16.52 -18.22
N VAL A 145 7.15 -16.27 -17.84
CA VAL A 145 6.00 -16.94 -18.47
C VAL A 145 5.72 -16.29 -19.82
N LYS A 146 6.30 -16.87 -20.88
CA LYS A 146 6.02 -16.47 -22.27
C LYS A 146 4.62 -16.99 -22.67
N PRO A 147 3.71 -16.14 -23.17
CA PRO A 147 2.40 -16.60 -23.64
C PRO A 147 2.62 -17.61 -24.77
N HIS A 148 2.29 -18.89 -24.54
CA HIS A 148 2.40 -19.91 -25.57
C HIS A 148 1.31 -19.64 -26.61
N PRO A 149 1.65 -19.36 -27.87
CA PRO A 149 0.69 -19.35 -28.96
C PRO A 149 0.11 -20.76 -29.05
N ARG A 150 -1.20 -20.90 -28.90
CA ARG A 150 -1.85 -22.18 -29.19
C ARG A 150 -1.62 -22.48 -30.68
N GLU A 151 -0.97 -23.59 -30.99
CA GLU A 151 -0.92 -24.12 -32.35
C GLU A 151 -2.29 -24.72 -32.69
N THR A 152 -3.24 -23.87 -33.04
CA THR A 152 -4.62 -24.22 -33.40
C THR A 152 -4.74 -24.89 -34.78
N GLY A 153 -3.63 -25.21 -35.46
CA GLY A 153 -3.62 -25.67 -36.85
C GLY A 153 -3.47 -27.18 -37.09
N GLU A 154 -2.78 -27.92 -36.22
CA GLU A 154 -2.46 -29.34 -36.47
C GLU A 154 -3.41 -30.33 -35.79
N SER A 155 -3.87 -30.05 -34.57
CA SER A 155 -4.76 -30.98 -33.84
C SER A 155 -6.12 -31.16 -34.50
N LEU A 156 -6.57 -30.23 -35.36
CA LEU A 156 -7.82 -30.35 -36.10
C LEU A 156 -7.69 -31.23 -37.35
N LYS A 157 -6.47 -31.47 -37.86
CA LYS A 157 -6.22 -32.29 -39.05
C LYS A 157 -6.00 -33.77 -38.71
N SER A 158 -5.49 -34.09 -37.52
CA SER A 158 -5.27 -35.48 -37.09
C SER A 158 -6.55 -36.18 -36.63
N VAL A 159 -7.49 -35.45 -36.04
CA VAL A 159 -8.78 -36.01 -35.59
C VAL A 159 -9.70 -36.37 -36.76
N THR A 160 -9.59 -35.67 -37.89
CA THR A 160 -10.44 -35.89 -39.08
C THR A 160 -9.92 -37.01 -40.02
N ARG A 161 -8.68 -37.48 -39.85
CA ARG A 161 -8.07 -38.51 -40.73
C ARG A 161 -8.27 -39.95 -40.28
N SER A 162 -8.84 -40.20 -39.09
CA SER A 162 -8.97 -41.55 -38.52
C SER A 162 -10.32 -42.23 -38.81
N THR A 163 -11.18 -41.62 -39.65
CA THR A 163 -12.50 -42.16 -39.98
C THR A 163 -12.64 -42.36 -41.49
N VAL A 164 -11.89 -43.32 -42.04
CA VAL A 164 -12.17 -43.97 -43.34
C VAL A 164 -11.82 -45.44 -43.21
#